data_AF-A0A1Z5K3E8-F1
#
_entry.id   AF-A0A1Z5K3E8-F1
#
_cell.length_a   1.000
_cell.length_b   1.000
_cell.length_c   1.000
_cell.angle_alpha   90.00
_cell.angle_beta   90.00
_cell.angle_gamma   90.00
#
_symmetry.space_group_name_H-M   'P 1'
#
loop_
_entity.id
_entity.type
_entity.pdbx_description
1 polymer ?
#
loop_
_entity_poly.entity_id
_entity_poly.type
_entity_poly.pdbx_seq_one_letter_code
_entity_poly.pdbx_strand_id
1 'polypeptide(L)'
;MLCTLTRAFLPFPWTRHRRNSIQRFADSKTTFLERLSHNLKTTSTTKDDTFVSTNQIQSTTKASSSYVQFAQTYPFANNILIATTKTAAADFLAQVVIAQTPIAELDLQRSFLFCLFGALYLGGFQYLYQVQIFKKLFDVDRFTQQTWQEKLQDREGLQALAAQTALDLTVLTLIYLPAFYIFKASVFSGSSVPAEWFASGIDTYQTNFVKDETDLIRVWLPADLVCFSVPLYLRLPVRHIVSFVWTAYLSFARGGH
;
A
#
# COMPACT_ATOMS: atom_id res chain seq x y z
N MET A 1 -38.74 32.47 -5.20
CA MET A 1 -38.22 32.53 -3.82
C MET A 1 -36.76 32.08 -3.86
N LEU A 2 -35.89 33.00 -4.32
CA LEU A 2 -34.43 32.83 -4.36
C LEU A 2 -33.87 33.61 -3.16
N CYS A 3 -33.14 32.95 -2.26
CA CYS A 3 -32.39 33.61 -1.20
C CYS A 3 -31.01 32.97 -1.05
N THR A 4 -30.05 33.57 -1.74
CA THR A 4 -28.73 34.00 -1.23
C THR A 4 -28.15 33.24 -0.03
N LEU A 5 -27.26 32.28 -0.29
CA LEU A 5 -26.22 31.81 0.63
C LEU A 5 -24.87 31.95 -0.05
N THR A 6 -24.33 33.17 -0.01
CA THR A 6 -22.98 33.50 -0.47
C THR A 6 -22.32 34.33 0.63
N ARG A 7 -21.48 33.68 1.46
CA ARG A 7 -20.34 34.24 2.22
C ARG A 7 -20.03 33.39 3.45
N ALA A 8 -19.00 32.55 3.34
CA ALA A 8 -18.13 32.18 4.46
C ALA A 8 -16.81 31.58 3.92
N PHE A 9 -16.09 32.32 3.08
CA PHE A 9 -14.66 32.08 2.86
C PHE A 9 -13.88 33.07 3.73
N LEU A 10 -13.55 32.65 4.95
CA LEU A 10 -12.50 33.28 5.72
C LEU A 10 -11.18 32.55 5.39
N PRO A 11 -10.09 33.27 5.06
CA PRO A 11 -8.79 32.66 4.87
C PRO A 11 -8.26 32.18 6.23
N PHE A 12 -8.09 30.86 6.35
CA PHE A 12 -7.46 30.22 7.48
C PHE A 12 -6.01 30.73 7.62
N PRO A 13 -5.55 31.17 8.81
CA PRO A 13 -4.19 31.67 8.99
C PRO A 13 -3.20 30.50 8.92
N TRP A 14 -2.67 30.27 7.71
CA TRP A 14 -1.56 29.36 7.47
C TRP A 14 -0.30 29.87 8.18
N THR A 15 0.01 29.25 9.30
CA THR A 15 1.14 29.58 10.15
C THR A 15 2.48 29.39 9.42
N ARG A 16 3.35 30.38 9.60
CA ARG A 16 4.71 30.54 9.04
C ARG A 16 5.63 29.32 9.23
N HIS A 17 5.27 28.40 10.12
CA HIS A 17 6.08 27.25 10.50
C HIS A 17 6.16 26.15 9.42
N ARG A 18 5.15 26.06 8.54
CA ARG A 18 5.05 25.03 7.48
C ARG A 18 5.88 25.32 6.22
N ARG A 19 6.32 26.56 6.04
CA ARG A 19 7.14 26.95 4.88
C ARG A 19 8.60 26.50 5.04
N ASN A 20 9.09 26.45 6.28
CA ASN A 20 10.45 25.99 6.59
C ASN A 20 10.61 24.47 6.47
N SER A 21 9.55 23.68 6.67
CA SER A 21 9.61 22.22 6.53
C SER A 21 9.63 21.76 5.07
N ILE A 22 8.93 22.48 4.17
CA ILE A 22 8.96 22.19 2.72
C ILE A 22 10.33 22.54 2.11
N GLN A 23 10.94 23.66 2.54
CA GLN A 23 12.28 24.05 2.07
C GLN A 23 13.35 23.03 2.53
N ARG A 24 13.30 22.58 3.79
CA ARG A 24 14.24 21.56 4.32
C ARG A 24 14.08 20.18 3.66
N PHE A 25 12.87 19.86 3.18
CA PHE A 25 12.62 18.63 2.43
C PHE A 25 13.23 18.67 1.03
N ALA A 26 13.32 19.86 0.41
CA ALA A 26 14.03 20.04 -0.86
C ALA A 26 15.55 19.89 -0.68
N ASP A 27 16.11 20.50 0.37
CA ASP A 27 17.56 20.47 0.62
C ASP A 27 18.07 19.07 0.97
N SER A 28 17.28 18.26 1.68
CA SER A 28 17.64 16.87 2.03
C SER A 28 17.66 15.92 0.82
N LYS A 29 16.89 16.20 -0.25
CA LYS A 29 16.90 15.38 -1.48
C LYS A 29 18.20 15.54 -2.25
N THR A 30 18.73 16.75 -2.31
CA THR A 30 20.01 17.06 -2.96
C THR A 30 21.19 16.34 -2.31
N THR A 31 21.25 16.31 -0.97
CA THR A 31 22.34 15.63 -0.25
C THR A 31 22.30 14.11 -0.37
N PHE A 32 21.11 13.51 -0.49
CA PHE A 32 20.97 12.06 -0.68
C PHE A 32 21.37 11.62 -2.10
N LEU A 33 20.99 12.41 -3.12
CA LEU A 33 21.34 12.11 -4.51
C LEU A 33 22.84 12.28 -4.78
N GLU A 34 23.51 13.26 -4.16
CA GLU A 34 24.98 13.37 -4.22
C GLU A 34 25.69 12.16 -3.58
N ARG A 35 25.21 11.69 -2.42
CA ARG A 35 25.80 10.52 -1.74
C ARG A 35 25.62 9.21 -2.50
N LEU A 36 24.55 9.08 -3.28
CA LEU A 36 24.33 7.93 -4.18
C LEU A 36 25.23 7.99 -5.42
N SER A 37 25.41 9.18 -6.01
CA SER A 37 26.32 9.37 -7.14
C SER A 37 27.78 9.09 -6.77
N HIS A 38 28.20 9.39 -5.54
CA HIS A 38 29.59 9.21 -5.11
C HIS A 38 29.94 7.74 -4.81
N ASN A 39 28.96 6.92 -4.40
CA ASN A 39 29.17 5.50 -4.11
C ASN A 39 29.15 4.60 -5.37
N LEU A 40 28.57 5.07 -6.47
CA LEU A 40 28.53 4.32 -7.74
C LEU A 40 29.82 4.44 -8.57
N LYS A 41 30.74 5.34 -8.22
CA LYS A 41 31.99 5.58 -8.96
C LYS A 41 33.20 4.79 -8.45
N THR A 42 33.09 4.11 -7.30
CA THR A 42 34.23 3.43 -6.64
C THR A 42 34.30 1.92 -6.90
N THR A 43 33.50 1.36 -7.80
CA THR A 43 33.50 -0.09 -8.09
C THR A 43 33.78 -0.39 -9.56
N SER A 44 34.91 0.09 -10.08
CA SER A 44 35.50 -0.49 -11.29
C SER A 44 36.99 -0.22 -11.30
N THR A 45 37.81 -1.27 -11.13
CA THR A 45 39.04 -1.58 -11.89
C THR A 45 39.87 -2.58 -11.08
N THR A 46 39.88 -3.85 -11.46
CA THR A 46 41.11 -4.67 -11.55
C THR A 46 40.81 -5.82 -12.51
N LYS A 47 41.43 -5.77 -13.69
CA LYS A 47 41.57 -6.90 -14.62
C LYS A 47 42.81 -7.67 -14.17
N ASP A 48 42.72 -8.99 -14.08
CA ASP A 48 43.87 -9.87 -14.28
C ASP A 48 43.40 -11.13 -15.01
N ASP A 49 44.07 -11.38 -16.13
CA ASP A 49 43.89 -12.52 -17.02
C ASP A 49 44.57 -13.75 -16.40
N THR A 50 43.85 -14.86 -16.27
CA THR A 50 44.50 -16.18 -16.29
C THR A 50 43.58 -17.20 -16.95
N PHE A 51 44.05 -17.67 -18.10
CA PHE A 51 43.44 -18.65 -18.97
C PHE A 51 43.71 -20.06 -18.40
N VAL A 52 42.66 -20.77 -17.97
CA VAL A 52 42.70 -22.23 -17.76
C VAL A 52 41.41 -22.83 -18.32
N SER A 53 41.54 -23.50 -19.46
CA SER A 53 40.52 -24.40 -20.01
C SER A 53 40.36 -25.62 -19.14
N THR A 54 39.15 -25.92 -18.67
CA THR A 54 38.72 -27.31 -18.37
C THR A 54 37.20 -27.43 -18.51
N ASN A 55 36.81 -28.37 -19.37
CA ASN A 55 35.46 -28.81 -19.69
C ASN A 55 34.61 -29.15 -18.45
N GLN A 56 33.51 -28.41 -18.23
CA GLN A 56 32.27 -28.90 -17.59
C GLN A 56 31.12 -28.00 -18.05
N ILE A 57 30.44 -28.39 -19.14
CA ILE A 57 29.22 -27.74 -19.61
C ILE A 57 28.05 -28.18 -18.75
N GLN A 58 27.55 -27.24 -17.94
CA GLN A 58 26.15 -27.01 -17.59
C GLN A 58 25.34 -28.19 -17.03
N SER A 59 25.50 -28.45 -15.74
CA SER A 59 24.34 -28.63 -14.87
C SER A 59 24.18 -27.37 -14.02
N THR A 60 23.47 -26.36 -14.55
CA THR A 60 23.01 -25.24 -13.72
C THR A 60 21.94 -25.78 -12.77
N THR A 61 22.37 -26.36 -11.66
CA THR A 61 21.53 -26.57 -10.48
C THR A 61 21.08 -25.16 -10.08
N LYS A 62 19.89 -24.75 -10.52
CA LYS A 62 19.17 -23.66 -9.88
C LYS A 62 19.01 -24.09 -8.43
N ALA A 63 19.92 -23.69 -7.57
CA ALA A 63 19.67 -23.59 -6.15
C ALA A 63 18.56 -22.55 -6.03
N SER A 64 17.30 -22.98 -6.21
CA SER A 64 16.16 -22.16 -5.84
C SER A 64 16.38 -21.87 -4.36
N SER A 65 16.75 -20.64 -4.04
CA SER A 65 16.96 -20.17 -2.68
C SER A 65 15.89 -20.77 -1.76
N SER A 66 16.28 -21.20 -0.55
CA SER A 66 15.36 -21.81 0.44
C SER A 66 14.03 -21.03 0.58
N TYR A 67 14.11 -19.69 0.45
CA TYR A 67 12.93 -18.83 0.41
C TYR A 67 12.02 -19.07 -0.81
N VAL A 68 12.57 -19.21 -2.02
CA VAL A 68 11.79 -19.47 -3.25
C VAL A 68 11.05 -20.80 -3.14
N GLN A 69 11.71 -21.84 -2.60
CA GLN A 69 11.07 -23.13 -2.35
C GLN A 69 9.95 -23.01 -1.31
N PHE A 70 10.21 -22.32 -0.20
CA PHE A 70 9.17 -22.07 0.82
C PHE A 70 7.97 -21.31 0.24
N ALA A 71 8.21 -20.24 -0.53
CA ALA A 71 7.15 -19.43 -1.12
C ALA A 71 6.31 -20.20 -2.15
N GLN A 72 6.92 -21.15 -2.87
CA GLN A 72 6.21 -22.03 -3.82
C GLN A 72 5.42 -23.13 -3.11
N THR A 73 5.96 -23.71 -2.04
CA THR A 73 5.31 -24.79 -1.27
C THR A 73 4.18 -24.26 -0.39
N TYR A 74 4.34 -23.06 0.19
CA TYR A 74 3.37 -22.45 1.10
C TYR A 74 3.00 -21.00 0.70
N PRO A 75 2.38 -20.79 -0.49
CA PRO A 75 2.11 -19.45 -1.02
C PRO A 75 1.17 -18.62 -0.12
N PHE A 76 0.21 -19.26 0.55
CA PHE A 76 -0.70 -18.61 1.50
C PHE A 76 0.04 -18.13 2.76
N ALA A 77 0.86 -18.99 3.37
CA ALA A 77 1.64 -18.63 4.56
C ALA A 77 2.65 -17.53 4.25
N ASN A 78 3.29 -17.59 3.06
CA ASN A 78 4.19 -16.55 2.59
C ASN A 78 3.46 -15.20 2.42
N ASN A 79 2.23 -15.20 1.87
CA ASN A 79 1.44 -13.98 1.75
C ASN A 79 1.06 -13.38 3.10
N ILE A 80 0.61 -14.19 4.06
CA ILE A 80 0.35 -13.73 5.43
C ILE A 80 1.60 -13.10 6.03
N LEU A 81 2.75 -13.78 5.95
CA LEU A 81 4.01 -13.28 6.51
C LEU A 81 4.39 -11.91 5.93
N ILE A 82 4.34 -11.78 4.60
CA ILE A 82 4.65 -10.52 3.91
C ILE A 82 3.64 -9.44 4.29
N ALA A 83 2.35 -9.75 4.33
CA ALA A 83 1.31 -8.78 4.66
C ALA A 83 1.42 -8.27 6.10
N THR A 84 1.62 -9.15 7.07
CA THR A 84 1.85 -8.81 8.47
C THR A 84 3.13 -7.97 8.63
N THR A 85 4.23 -8.40 8.03
CA THR A 85 5.51 -7.68 8.14
C THR A 85 5.41 -6.28 7.50
N LYS A 86 4.77 -6.18 6.33
CA LYS A 86 4.56 -4.91 5.62
C LYS A 86 3.74 -3.93 6.46
N THR A 87 2.66 -4.40 7.05
CA THR A 87 1.75 -3.55 7.84
C THR A 87 2.39 -3.12 9.15
N ALA A 88 3.12 -4.01 9.83
CA ALA A 88 3.93 -3.67 11.00
C ALA A 88 5.01 -2.63 10.67
N ALA A 89 5.71 -2.78 9.55
CA ALA A 89 6.72 -1.83 9.11
C ALA A 89 6.13 -0.47 8.72
N ALA A 90 4.96 -0.46 8.07
CA ALA A 90 4.25 0.77 7.72
C ALA A 90 3.79 1.52 8.97
N ASP A 91 3.28 0.80 9.96
CA ASP A 91 2.90 1.36 11.26
C ASP A 91 4.12 1.93 12.00
N PHE A 92 5.21 1.16 12.11
CA PHE A 92 6.45 1.63 12.72
C PHE A 92 6.98 2.90 12.06
N LEU A 93 6.98 2.96 10.72
CA LEU A 93 7.34 4.16 9.97
C LEU A 93 6.40 5.32 10.30
N ALA A 94 5.09 5.08 10.39
CA ALA A 94 4.12 6.10 10.75
C ALA A 94 4.36 6.65 12.16
N GLN A 95 4.68 5.79 13.14
CA GLN A 95 4.97 6.20 14.50
C GLN A 95 6.28 7.02 14.57
N VAL A 96 7.38 6.45 14.08
CA VAL A 96 8.71 7.01 14.28
C VAL A 96 9.02 8.15 13.33
N VAL A 97 8.67 8.01 12.05
CA VAL A 97 9.06 8.98 11.02
C VAL A 97 7.99 10.03 10.77
N ILE A 98 6.71 9.66 10.76
CA ILE A 98 5.63 10.63 10.46
C ILE A 98 5.20 11.36 11.74
N ALA A 99 4.90 10.61 12.80
CA ALA A 99 4.47 11.18 14.08
C ALA A 99 5.65 11.64 14.97
N GLN A 100 6.90 11.31 14.60
CA GLN A 100 8.10 11.66 15.36
C GLN A 100 8.07 11.15 16.81
N THR A 101 7.40 10.02 17.05
CA THR A 101 7.32 9.39 18.36
C THR A 101 8.67 8.75 18.71
N PRO A 102 9.25 9.02 19.89
CA PRO A 102 10.44 8.33 20.36
C PRO A 102 10.23 6.82 20.41
N ILE A 103 11.27 6.04 20.11
CA ILE A 103 11.19 4.56 20.07
C ILE A 103 10.75 3.97 21.44
N ALA A 104 11.03 4.67 22.54
CA ALA A 104 10.62 4.26 23.88
C ALA A 104 9.11 4.44 24.16
N GLU A 105 8.42 5.26 23.36
CA GLU A 105 7.01 5.62 23.54
C GLU A 105 6.12 5.04 22.43
N LEU A 106 6.57 3.96 21.79
CA LEU A 106 5.80 3.33 20.72
C LEU A 106 4.49 2.77 21.26
N ASP A 107 3.42 3.05 20.52
CA ASP A 107 2.11 2.48 20.79
C ASP A 107 2.06 1.04 20.25
N LEU A 108 2.31 0.10 21.16
CA LEU A 108 2.30 -1.33 20.85
C LEU A 108 0.89 -1.87 20.57
N GLN A 109 -0.16 -1.24 21.12
CA GLN A 109 -1.55 -1.63 20.82
C GLN A 109 -1.87 -1.29 19.37
N ARG A 110 -1.45 -0.12 18.90
CA ARG A 110 -1.53 0.26 17.49
C ARG A 110 -0.74 -0.70 16.60
N SER A 111 0.51 -1.03 16.94
CA SER A 111 1.29 -2.00 16.16
C SER A 111 0.63 -3.38 16.13
N PHE A 112 0.04 -3.82 17.25
CA PHE A 112 -0.73 -5.07 17.31
C PHE A 112 -1.95 -5.04 16.39
N LEU A 113 -2.72 -3.95 16.38
CA LEU A 113 -3.84 -3.76 15.45
C LEU A 113 -3.40 -3.94 14.00
N PHE A 114 -2.33 -3.26 13.58
CA PHE A 114 -1.84 -3.36 12.20
C PHE A 114 -1.28 -4.73 11.86
N CYS A 115 -0.60 -5.40 12.79
CA CYS A 115 -0.19 -6.80 12.64
C CYS A 115 -1.39 -7.73 12.45
N LEU A 116 -2.41 -7.62 13.31
CA LEU A 116 -3.60 -8.46 13.26
C LEU A 116 -4.40 -8.24 11.98
N PHE A 117 -4.62 -6.97 11.63
CA PHE A 117 -5.29 -6.59 10.40
C PHE A 117 -4.49 -7.02 9.15
N GLY A 118 -3.17 -6.86 9.18
CA GLY A 118 -2.26 -7.33 8.15
C GLY A 118 -2.33 -8.84 7.93
N ALA A 119 -2.34 -9.63 9.00
CA ALA A 119 -2.40 -11.08 8.93
C ALA A 119 -3.76 -11.57 8.41
N LEU A 120 -4.84 -11.13 9.04
CA LEU A 120 -6.17 -11.70 8.81
C LEU A 120 -6.83 -11.12 7.56
N TYR A 121 -6.80 -9.81 7.39
CA TYR A 121 -7.43 -9.16 6.24
C TYR A 121 -6.53 -9.22 5.00
N LEU A 122 -5.34 -8.61 5.05
CA LEU A 122 -4.46 -8.54 3.86
C LEU A 122 -3.81 -9.89 3.52
N GLY A 123 -3.45 -10.67 4.53
CA GLY A 123 -2.84 -11.98 4.37
C GLY A 123 -3.86 -13.06 3.97
N GLY A 124 -4.98 -13.11 4.70
CA GLY A 124 -6.03 -14.10 4.52
C GLY A 124 -7.06 -13.73 3.46
N PHE A 125 -7.95 -12.80 3.80
CA PHE A 125 -9.11 -12.45 2.98
C PHE A 125 -8.72 -11.90 1.60
N GLN A 126 -7.78 -10.97 1.53
CA GLN A 126 -7.35 -10.37 0.27
C GLN A 126 -6.72 -11.39 -0.68
N TYR A 127 -5.98 -12.38 -0.17
CA TYR A 127 -5.45 -13.46 -0.99
C TYR A 127 -6.57 -14.29 -1.61
N LEU A 128 -7.56 -14.69 -0.81
CA LEU A 128 -8.72 -15.46 -1.29
C LEU A 128 -9.51 -14.66 -2.34
N TYR A 129 -9.78 -13.39 -2.07
CA TYR A 129 -10.50 -12.49 -2.98
C TYR A 129 -9.76 -12.33 -4.31
N GLN A 130 -8.46 -12.00 -4.28
CA GLN A 130 -7.67 -11.80 -5.50
C GLN A 130 -7.50 -13.08 -6.31
N VAL A 131 -7.24 -14.21 -5.66
CA VAL A 131 -6.98 -15.49 -6.35
C VAL A 131 -8.26 -16.11 -6.89
N GLN A 132 -9.37 -16.06 -6.15
CA GLN A 132 -10.59 -16.78 -6.53
C GLN A 132 -11.59 -15.94 -7.32
N ILE A 133 -11.73 -14.64 -7.00
CA ILE A 133 -12.76 -13.79 -7.59
C ILE A 133 -12.16 -12.96 -8.72
N PHE A 134 -11.09 -12.21 -8.43
CA PHE A 134 -10.57 -11.23 -9.39
C PHE A 134 -10.02 -11.88 -10.67
N LYS A 135 -9.30 -13.00 -10.54
CA LYS A 135 -8.78 -13.77 -11.69
C LYS A 135 -9.87 -14.38 -12.58
N LYS A 136 -11.08 -14.62 -12.04
CA LYS A 136 -12.19 -15.19 -12.81
C LYS A 136 -13.03 -14.12 -13.51
N LEU A 137 -13.02 -12.89 -12.99
CA LEU A 137 -13.90 -11.82 -13.43
C LEU A 137 -13.34 -11.00 -14.60
N PHE A 138 -12.01 -10.93 -14.75
CA PHE A 138 -11.37 -10.10 -15.78
C PHE A 138 -10.26 -10.85 -16.51
N ASP A 139 -10.41 -10.99 -17.83
CA ASP A 139 -9.32 -11.39 -18.73
C ASP A 139 -8.56 -10.14 -19.16
N VAL A 140 -7.43 -9.88 -18.49
CA VAL A 140 -6.74 -8.57 -18.55
C VAL A 140 -5.47 -8.58 -19.41
N ASP A 141 -5.12 -9.73 -19.98
CA ASP A 141 -3.85 -9.90 -20.66
C ASP A 141 -3.83 -9.14 -22.00
N ARG A 142 -4.98 -9.07 -22.69
CA ARG A 142 -5.09 -8.36 -23.98
C ARG A 142 -4.91 -6.85 -23.85
N PHE A 143 -5.53 -6.22 -22.84
CA PHE A 143 -5.47 -4.75 -22.68
C PHE A 143 -4.10 -4.28 -22.20
N THR A 144 -3.44 -5.05 -21.34
CA THR A 144 -2.16 -4.63 -20.74
C THR A 144 -0.98 -4.63 -21.70
N GLN A 145 -1.02 -5.49 -22.72
CA GLN A 145 0.04 -5.66 -23.72
C GLN A 145 0.03 -4.58 -24.81
N GLN A 146 -1.05 -3.80 -24.92
CA GLN A 146 -1.16 -2.73 -25.91
C GLN A 146 -0.31 -1.50 -25.57
N THR A 147 0.06 -0.73 -26.61
CA THR A 147 0.70 0.58 -26.42
C THR A 147 -0.29 1.60 -25.83
N TRP A 148 0.21 2.68 -25.22
CA TRP A 148 -0.64 3.71 -24.62
C TRP A 148 -1.63 4.35 -25.61
N GLN A 149 -1.23 4.50 -26.87
CA GLN A 149 -2.08 5.08 -27.91
C GLN A 149 -3.23 4.14 -28.29
N GLU A 150 -2.97 2.84 -28.35
CA GLU A 150 -3.99 1.81 -28.62
C GLU A 150 -4.95 1.65 -27.43
N LYS A 151 -4.44 1.70 -26.20
CA LYS A 151 -5.26 1.65 -24.97
C LYS A 151 -6.32 2.74 -24.89
N LEU A 152 -6.00 3.95 -25.38
CA LEU A 152 -6.95 5.07 -25.40
C LEU A 152 -8.06 4.88 -26.45
N GLN A 153 -7.84 4.01 -27.44
CA GLN A 153 -8.81 3.71 -28.50
C GLN A 153 -9.59 2.41 -28.22
N ASP A 154 -9.06 1.53 -27.36
CA ASP A 154 -9.70 0.29 -26.92
C ASP A 154 -10.82 0.56 -25.90
N ARG A 155 -12.04 0.75 -26.42
CA ARG A 155 -13.23 1.00 -25.61
C ARG A 155 -13.55 -0.16 -24.66
N GLU A 156 -13.35 -1.40 -25.10
CA GLU A 156 -13.61 -2.59 -24.27
C GLU A 156 -12.60 -2.66 -23.12
N GLY A 157 -11.33 -2.40 -23.42
CA GLY A 157 -10.26 -2.30 -22.44
C GLY A 157 -10.46 -1.19 -21.41
N LEU A 158 -10.89 0.00 -21.84
CA LEU A 158 -11.21 1.11 -20.94
C LEU A 158 -12.45 0.82 -20.06
N GLN A 159 -13.46 0.13 -20.60
CA GLN A 159 -14.60 -0.33 -19.80
C GLN A 159 -14.17 -1.37 -18.77
N ALA A 160 -13.32 -2.32 -19.14
CA ALA A 160 -12.77 -3.31 -18.21
C ALA A 160 -11.88 -2.66 -17.13
N LEU A 161 -11.10 -1.64 -17.49
CA LEU A 161 -10.31 -0.82 -16.56
C LEU A 161 -11.21 -0.09 -15.55
N ALA A 162 -12.26 0.57 -16.04
CA ALA A 162 -13.23 1.26 -15.21
C ALA A 162 -13.97 0.29 -14.28
N ALA A 163 -14.38 -0.89 -14.79
CA ALA A 163 -15.04 -1.93 -14.00
C ALA A 163 -14.12 -2.50 -12.91
N GLN A 164 -12.85 -2.76 -13.22
CA GLN A 164 -11.85 -3.20 -12.24
C GLN A 164 -11.65 -2.15 -11.14
N THR A 165 -11.52 -0.89 -11.53
CA THR A 165 -11.33 0.24 -10.60
C THR A 165 -12.56 0.42 -9.72
N ALA A 166 -13.76 0.40 -10.30
CA ALA A 166 -15.01 0.53 -9.54
C ALA A 166 -15.21 -0.64 -8.56
N LEU A 167 -14.91 -1.86 -8.98
CA LEU A 167 -15.00 -3.04 -8.11
C LEU A 167 -14.02 -2.95 -6.94
N ASP A 168 -12.76 -2.56 -7.20
CA ASP A 168 -11.76 -2.44 -6.13
C ASP A 168 -12.12 -1.35 -5.13
N LEU A 169 -12.53 -0.17 -5.60
CA LEU A 169 -13.03 0.91 -4.74
C LEU A 169 -14.25 0.47 -3.93
N THR A 170 -15.16 -0.29 -4.52
CA THR A 170 -16.35 -0.81 -3.81
C THR A 170 -15.95 -1.78 -2.70
N VAL A 171 -14.99 -2.68 -2.95
CA VAL A 171 -14.46 -3.60 -1.92
C VAL A 171 -13.72 -2.84 -0.83
N LEU A 172 -12.95 -1.81 -1.20
CA LEU A 172 -12.26 -0.95 -0.26
C LEU A 172 -13.24 -0.17 0.64
N THR A 173 -14.34 0.32 0.06
CA THR A 173 -15.39 1.04 0.78
C THR A 173 -16.17 0.11 1.70
N LEU A 174 -16.73 -0.97 1.15
CA LEU A 174 -17.74 -1.78 1.85
C LEU A 174 -17.18 -2.91 2.70
N ILE A 175 -15.93 -3.30 2.47
CA ILE A 175 -15.32 -4.45 3.18
C ILE A 175 -14.07 -4.00 3.93
N TYR A 176 -13.12 -3.34 3.28
CA TYR A 176 -11.85 -2.98 3.90
C TYR A 176 -12.00 -1.97 5.06
N LEU A 177 -12.65 -0.83 4.82
CA LEU A 177 -12.79 0.22 5.84
C LEU A 177 -13.64 -0.25 7.04
N PRO A 178 -14.83 -0.84 6.86
CA PRO A 178 -15.60 -1.41 7.96
C PRO A 178 -14.82 -2.46 8.75
N ALA A 179 -14.13 -3.39 8.06
CA ALA A 179 -13.31 -4.38 8.74
C ALA A 179 -12.21 -3.73 9.58
N PHE A 180 -11.51 -2.73 9.05
CA PHE A 180 -10.50 -1.99 9.80
C PHE A 180 -11.06 -1.39 11.09
N TYR A 181 -12.22 -0.75 11.03
CA TYR A 181 -12.86 -0.17 12.22
C TYR A 181 -13.34 -1.22 13.23
N ILE A 182 -13.81 -2.37 12.78
CA ILE A 182 -14.18 -3.49 13.66
C ILE A 182 -12.93 -4.05 14.36
N PHE A 183 -11.83 -4.23 13.62
CA PHE A 183 -10.54 -4.65 14.20
C PHE A 183 -10.03 -3.61 15.18
N LYS A 184 -10.13 -2.32 14.84
CA LYS A 184 -9.77 -1.21 15.74
C LYS A 184 -10.58 -1.29 17.04
N ALA A 185 -11.90 -1.45 16.95
CA ALA A 185 -12.76 -1.62 18.11
C ALA A 185 -12.39 -2.87 18.93
N SER A 186 -12.04 -3.99 18.30
CA SER A 186 -11.64 -5.21 19.01
C SER A 186 -10.36 -5.05 19.84
N VAL A 187 -9.42 -4.22 19.39
CA VAL A 187 -8.15 -3.99 20.08
C VAL A 187 -8.29 -2.93 21.17
N PHE A 188 -9.06 -1.86 20.92
CA PHE A 188 -9.05 -0.67 21.77
C PHE A 188 -10.27 -0.49 22.68
N SER A 189 -11.37 -1.22 22.46
CA SER A 189 -12.57 -1.09 23.30
C SER A 189 -12.40 -1.69 24.70
N GLY A 190 -11.45 -2.61 24.89
CA GLY A 190 -11.29 -3.39 26.12
C GLY A 190 -12.42 -4.40 26.39
N SER A 191 -13.44 -4.46 25.53
CA SER A 191 -14.51 -5.45 25.60
C SER A 191 -14.02 -6.80 25.06
N SER A 192 -14.52 -7.91 25.61
CA SER A 192 -14.32 -9.26 25.08
C SER A 192 -15.48 -9.73 24.21
N VAL A 193 -16.52 -8.91 24.04
CA VAL A 193 -17.78 -9.29 23.37
C VAL A 193 -17.72 -8.86 21.90
N PRO A 194 -17.73 -9.81 20.94
CA PRO A 194 -17.63 -9.46 19.52
C PRO A 194 -18.73 -8.52 19.04
N ALA A 195 -19.96 -8.71 19.49
CA ALA A 195 -21.09 -7.86 19.08
C ALA A 195 -20.85 -6.37 19.36
N GLU A 196 -20.16 -6.04 20.45
CA GLU A 196 -19.83 -4.66 20.82
C GLU A 196 -18.78 -4.07 19.88
N TRP A 197 -17.76 -4.85 19.49
CA TRP A 197 -16.76 -4.42 18.52
C TRP A 197 -17.36 -4.16 17.15
N PHE A 198 -18.29 -5.01 16.72
CA PHE A 198 -18.99 -4.85 15.46
C PHE A 198 -19.85 -3.58 15.46
N ALA A 199 -20.69 -3.40 16.49
CA ALA A 199 -21.55 -2.23 16.60
C ALA A 199 -20.73 -0.93 16.68
N SER A 200 -19.74 -0.87 17.57
CA SER A 200 -18.89 0.30 17.76
C SER A 200 -18.02 0.60 16.53
N GLY A 201 -17.47 -0.43 15.90
CA GLY A 201 -16.67 -0.30 14.69
C GLY A 201 -17.50 0.28 13.53
N ILE A 202 -18.70 -0.24 13.29
CA ILE A 202 -19.59 0.27 12.24
C ILE A 202 -20.05 1.69 12.52
N ASP A 203 -20.42 2.02 13.76
CA ASP A 203 -20.83 3.38 14.15
C ASP A 203 -19.69 4.40 13.95
N THR A 204 -18.47 4.02 14.34
CA THR A 204 -17.27 4.86 14.13
C THR A 204 -16.96 5.03 12.64
N TYR A 205 -17.12 3.97 11.84
CA TYR A 205 -16.95 4.03 10.40
C TYR A 205 -17.99 4.97 9.76
N GLN A 206 -19.27 4.85 10.12
CA GLN A 206 -20.33 5.71 9.61
C GLN A 206 -20.09 7.18 9.95
N THR A 207 -19.63 7.46 11.16
CA THR A 207 -19.27 8.82 11.59
C THR A 207 -18.12 9.40 10.77
N ASN A 208 -17.13 8.58 10.41
CA ASN A 208 -15.96 9.02 9.65
C ASN A 208 -16.09 8.81 8.13
N PHE A 209 -17.22 8.27 7.66
CA PHE A 209 -17.40 7.75 6.31
C PHE A 209 -16.97 8.75 5.25
N VAL A 210 -17.52 9.96 5.27
CA VAL A 210 -17.27 10.97 4.23
C VAL A 210 -15.79 11.32 4.14
N LYS A 211 -15.10 11.46 5.28
CA LYS A 211 -13.69 11.83 5.30
C LYS A 211 -12.80 10.69 4.80
N ASP A 212 -13.01 9.50 5.34
CA ASP A 212 -12.18 8.34 5.00
C ASP A 212 -12.41 7.89 3.57
N GLU A 213 -13.65 7.92 3.09
CA GLU A 213 -14.00 7.57 1.73
C GLU A 213 -13.43 8.58 0.73
N THR A 214 -13.48 9.87 1.06
CA THR A 214 -12.87 10.91 0.22
C THR A 214 -11.35 10.73 0.13
N ASP A 215 -10.68 10.46 1.25
CA ASP A 215 -9.24 10.21 1.27
C ASP A 215 -8.88 8.91 0.54
N LEU A 216 -9.72 7.88 0.68
CA LEU A 216 -9.59 6.60 -0.01
C LEU A 216 -9.67 6.79 -1.53
N ILE A 217 -10.74 7.43 -2.03
CA ILE A 217 -10.91 7.69 -3.46
C ILE A 217 -9.75 8.54 -3.99
N ARG A 218 -9.32 9.57 -3.25
CA ARG A 218 -8.20 10.43 -3.68
C ARG A 218 -6.88 9.70 -3.85
N VAL A 219 -6.64 8.64 -3.07
CA VAL A 219 -5.41 7.85 -3.14
C VAL A 219 -5.57 6.69 -4.11
N TRP A 220 -6.66 5.93 -3.99
CA TRP A 220 -6.85 4.67 -4.70
C TRP A 220 -7.36 4.84 -6.12
N LEU A 221 -8.25 5.80 -6.41
CA LEU A 221 -8.72 6.02 -7.78
C LEU A 221 -7.55 6.29 -8.76
N PRO A 222 -6.65 7.26 -8.52
CA PRO A 222 -5.51 7.47 -9.43
C PRO A 222 -4.54 6.29 -9.40
N ALA A 223 -4.34 5.66 -8.25
CA ALA A 223 -3.45 4.50 -8.14
C ALA A 223 -3.95 3.29 -8.92
N ASP A 224 -5.25 2.99 -8.89
CA ASP A 224 -5.87 1.88 -9.60
C ASP A 224 -5.86 2.13 -11.11
N LEU A 225 -6.14 3.36 -11.55
CA LEU A 225 -6.01 3.71 -12.97
C LEU A 225 -4.58 3.44 -13.48
N VAL A 226 -3.55 3.80 -12.70
CA VAL A 226 -2.16 3.48 -13.04
C VAL A 226 -1.89 1.98 -12.95
N CYS A 227 -2.25 1.34 -11.84
CA CYS A 227 -2.01 -0.08 -11.59
C CYS A 227 -2.64 -0.97 -12.67
N PHE A 228 -3.85 -0.68 -13.10
CA PHE A 228 -4.54 -1.50 -14.09
C PHE A 228 -4.14 -1.14 -15.53
N SER A 229 -3.51 0.02 -15.76
CA SER A 229 -2.98 0.40 -17.08
C SER A 229 -1.56 -0.15 -17.36
N VAL A 230 -0.78 -0.45 -16.33
CA VAL A 230 0.58 -1.02 -16.48
C VAL A 230 0.55 -2.54 -16.75
N PRO A 231 1.60 -3.10 -17.39
CA PRO A 231 1.76 -4.53 -17.58
C PRO A 231 1.57 -5.35 -16.30
N LEU A 232 1.07 -6.60 -16.43
CA LEU A 232 0.70 -7.47 -15.31
C LEU A 232 1.81 -7.60 -14.24
N TYR A 233 3.07 -7.69 -14.67
CA TYR A 233 4.22 -7.81 -13.77
C TYR A 233 4.51 -6.55 -12.94
N LEU A 234 4.10 -5.35 -13.40
CA LEU A 234 4.25 -4.08 -12.67
C LEU A 234 3.08 -3.77 -11.74
N ARG A 235 1.92 -4.40 -11.96
CA ARG A 235 0.71 -4.13 -11.15
C ARG A 235 0.94 -4.40 -9.66
N LEU A 236 1.54 -5.55 -9.35
CA LEU A 236 1.78 -5.96 -7.97
C LEU A 236 2.77 -5.02 -7.26
N PRO A 237 3.96 -4.71 -7.81
CA PRO A 237 4.87 -3.73 -7.23
C PRO A 237 4.22 -2.36 -6.98
N VAL A 238 3.52 -1.79 -7.97
CA VAL A 238 2.89 -0.47 -7.83
C VAL A 238 1.83 -0.49 -6.74
N ARG A 239 0.96 -1.51 -6.73
CA ARG A 239 -0.07 -1.68 -5.71
C ARG A 239 0.54 -1.83 -4.31
N HIS A 240 1.66 -2.53 -4.17
CA HIS A 240 2.34 -2.68 -2.88
C HIS A 240 2.90 -1.37 -2.35
N ILE A 241 3.47 -0.51 -3.20
CA ILE A 241 3.97 0.81 -2.81
C ILE A 241 2.82 1.69 -2.33
N VAL A 242 1.76 1.79 -3.12
CA VAL A 242 0.57 2.59 -2.76
C VAL A 242 -0.06 2.05 -1.47
N SER A 243 -0.22 0.72 -1.37
CA SER A 243 -0.74 0.07 -0.17
C SER A 243 0.11 0.35 1.06
N PHE A 244 1.44 0.37 0.95
CA PHE A 244 2.32 0.67 2.08
C PHE A 244 2.14 2.11 2.56
N VAL A 245 2.11 3.08 1.64
CA VAL A 245 1.88 4.49 1.97
C VAL A 245 0.49 4.70 2.56
N TRP A 246 -0.54 4.05 1.99
CA TRP A 246 -1.90 4.10 2.53
C TRP A 246 -1.98 3.51 3.93
N THR A 247 -1.34 2.37 4.20
CA THR A 247 -1.29 1.79 5.55
C THR A 247 -0.60 2.72 6.54
N ALA A 248 0.52 3.35 6.15
CA ALA A 248 1.20 4.33 7.00
C ALA A 248 0.31 5.56 7.27
N TYR A 249 -0.39 6.06 6.24
CA TYR A 249 -1.38 7.13 6.40
C TYR A 249 -2.49 6.72 7.37
N LEU A 250 -3.07 5.53 7.21
CA LEU A 250 -4.15 5.03 8.05
C LEU A 250 -3.69 4.85 9.51
N SER A 251 -2.47 4.36 9.73
CA SER A 251 -1.84 4.30 11.06
C SER A 251 -1.68 5.67 11.69
N PHE A 252 -1.23 6.66 10.92
CA PHE A 252 -1.09 8.02 11.41
C PHE A 252 -2.44 8.69 11.70
N ALA A 253 -3.38 8.62 10.75
CA ALA A 253 -4.64 9.35 10.81
C ALA A 253 -5.67 8.69 11.73
N ARG A 254 -5.65 7.35 11.84
CA ARG A 254 -6.68 6.55 12.52
C ARG A 254 -6.12 5.53 13.50
N GLY A 255 -4.80 5.37 13.60
CA GLY A 255 -4.19 4.45 14.57
C GLY A 255 -4.10 5.02 15.99
N GLY A 256 -4.25 6.34 16.17
CA GLY A 256 -4.35 6.97 17.49
C GLY A 256 -5.72 6.77 18.14
N HIS A 257 -5.71 6.84 19.48
CA HIS A 257 -6.90 6.85 20.35
C HIS A 257 -7.63 8.19 20.28
#